data_AF-A0A9E0XN32-F1
#
_entry.id   AF-A0A9E0XN32-F1
#
_cell.length_a   1.000
_cell.length_b   1.000
_cell.length_c   1.000
_cell.angle_alpha   90.00
_cell.angle_beta   90.00
_cell.angle_gamma   90.00
#
_symmetry.space_group_name_H-M   'P 1'
#
loop_
_entity.id
_entity.type
_entity.pdbx_description
1 polymer ?
#
loop_
_entity_poly.entity_id
_entity_poly.type
_entity_poly.pdbx_seq_one_letter_code
_entity_poly.pdbx_strand_id
1 'polypeptide(L)'
;WAGEPCETSPYTRVLGSALVRDLSARCGNGLLTRLAAALVEVAGLAAGGGHPEPAAEDGLTAGVGLAQVPAARGLLVHRVRVVDGLVRDYRILAPTEWNFHPKGVVAAGLASLSTRAEPCDFESLARLYITALDPCVDFTLQLN
;
A
#
# COMPACT_ATOMS: atom_id res chain seq x y z
N TRP A 1 -7.36 -10.51 2.05
CA TRP A 1 -7.03 -11.39 3.16
C TRP A 1 -8.31 -12.03 3.68
N ALA A 2 -8.33 -13.34 3.93
CA ALA A 2 -9.52 -14.04 4.42
C ALA A 2 -10.82 -13.78 3.61
N GLY A 3 -10.70 -13.62 2.28
CA GLY A 3 -11.83 -13.32 1.39
C GLY A 3 -12.11 -11.83 1.15
N GLU A 4 -11.52 -10.94 1.95
CA GLU A 4 -11.79 -9.50 1.88
C GLU A 4 -10.64 -8.70 1.23
N PRO A 5 -10.92 -7.56 0.58
CA PRO A 5 -9.89 -6.64 0.12
C PRO A 5 -9.12 -6.06 1.32
N CYS A 6 -7.83 -5.79 1.13
CA CYS A 6 -7.00 -5.17 2.17
C CYS A 6 -6.18 -4.05 1.57
N GLU A 7 -6.00 -3.01 2.37
CA GLU A 7 -5.03 -1.96 2.08
C GLU A 7 -3.69 -2.32 2.75
N THR A 8 -2.59 -2.03 2.08
CA THR A 8 -1.24 -2.23 2.65
C THR A 8 -0.36 -0.98 2.57
N SER A 9 -0.94 0.16 2.20
CA SER A 9 -0.24 1.44 2.01
C SER A 9 0.40 1.98 3.32
N PRO A 10 1.23 3.04 3.24
CA PRO A 10 1.74 3.80 4.40
C PRO A 10 0.72 4.01 5.52
N TYR A 11 -0.54 4.32 5.15
CA TYR A 11 -1.65 4.52 6.07
C TYR A 11 -1.76 3.42 7.12
N THR A 12 -1.67 2.15 6.69
CA THR A 12 -1.83 1.00 7.58
C THR A 12 -0.69 0.82 8.58
N ARG A 13 0.51 1.34 8.27
CA ARG A 13 1.70 1.20 9.11
C ARG A 13 1.77 2.24 10.23
N VAL A 14 1.16 3.41 10.01
CA VAL A 14 1.18 4.53 10.97
C VAL A 14 -0.16 4.78 11.66
N LEU A 15 -1.08 3.81 11.62
CA LEU A 15 -2.38 3.85 12.31
C LEU A 15 -2.26 4.14 13.82
N GLY A 16 -1.12 3.82 14.45
CA GLY A 16 -0.87 4.12 15.86
C GLY A 16 -0.55 5.58 16.15
N SER A 17 -0.17 6.38 15.15
CA SER A 17 0.23 7.78 15.37
C SER A 17 -0.96 8.64 15.80
N ALA A 18 -0.73 9.61 16.69
CA ALA A 18 -1.79 10.48 17.20
C ALA A 18 -2.49 11.27 16.07
N LEU A 19 -1.71 11.84 15.14
CA LEU A 19 -2.24 12.61 14.02
C LEU A 19 -3.11 11.76 13.09
N VAL A 20 -2.65 10.57 12.70
CA VAL A 20 -3.42 9.70 11.78
C VAL A 20 -4.67 9.18 12.43
N ARG A 21 -4.67 8.89 13.74
CA ARG A 21 -5.88 8.51 14.48
C ARG A 21 -6.90 9.63 14.54
N ASP A 22 -6.49 10.86 14.87
CA ASP A 22 -7.39 12.03 14.91
C ASP A 22 -8.02 12.29 13.54
N LEU A 23 -7.20 12.31 12.48
CA LEU A 23 -7.68 12.52 11.12
C LEU A 23 -8.57 11.37 10.64
N SER A 24 -8.25 10.12 10.98
CA SER A 24 -9.10 8.97 10.65
C SER A 24 -10.47 9.07 11.32
N ALA A 25 -10.53 9.52 12.57
CA ALA A 25 -11.79 9.69 13.31
C ALA A 25 -12.65 10.83 12.74
N ARG A 26 -12.02 11.94 12.33
CA ARG A 26 -12.73 13.14 11.87
C ARG A 26 -13.07 13.12 10.38
N CYS A 27 -12.18 12.56 9.57
CA CYS A 27 -12.22 12.65 8.10
C CYS A 27 -12.28 11.29 7.42
N GLY A 28 -12.16 10.18 8.18
CA GLY A 28 -12.06 8.84 7.62
C GLY A 28 -10.73 8.60 6.91
N ASN A 29 -10.65 7.49 6.17
CA ASN A 29 -9.48 7.09 5.38
C ASN A 29 -9.47 7.77 3.98
N GLY A 30 -9.67 9.09 3.96
CA GLY A 30 -9.72 9.93 2.76
C GLY A 30 -8.37 10.56 2.40
N LEU A 31 -8.37 11.43 1.39
CA LEU A 31 -7.16 12.08 0.85
C LEU A 31 -6.28 12.73 1.93
N LEU A 32 -6.86 13.56 2.81
CA LEU A 32 -6.12 14.26 3.86
C LEU A 32 -5.40 13.29 4.81
N THR A 33 -6.12 12.30 5.31
CA THR A 33 -5.59 11.29 6.24
C THR A 33 -4.45 10.49 5.62
N ARG A 34 -4.56 10.19 4.32
CA ARG A 34 -3.53 9.46 3.56
C ARG A 34 -2.26 10.26 3.37
N LEU A 35 -2.40 11.52 2.95
CA LEU A 35 -1.25 12.43 2.82
C LEU A 35 -0.56 12.64 4.17
N ALA A 36 -1.33 12.83 5.23
CA ALA A 36 -0.78 12.93 6.58
C ALA A 36 -0.06 11.65 7.01
N ALA A 37 -0.61 10.48 6.70
CA ALA A 37 0.04 9.21 7.01
C ALA A 37 1.38 9.04 6.27
N ALA A 38 1.45 9.42 4.99
CA ALA A 38 2.70 9.42 4.24
C ALA A 38 3.75 10.35 4.87
N LEU A 39 3.35 11.56 5.29
CA LEU A 39 4.25 12.49 5.98
C LEU A 39 4.73 11.97 7.34
N VAL A 40 3.84 11.34 8.12
CA VAL A 40 4.21 10.72 9.41
C VAL A 40 5.19 9.58 9.20
N GLU A 41 4.98 8.74 8.17
CA GLU A 41 5.91 7.67 7.85
C GLU A 41 7.28 8.21 7.44
N VAL A 42 7.33 9.21 6.54
CA VAL A 42 8.59 9.84 6.12
C VAL A 42 9.33 10.46 7.29
N ALA A 43 8.63 11.16 8.18
CA ALA A 43 9.23 11.73 9.38
C ALA A 43 9.80 10.66 10.32
N GLY A 44 9.09 9.53 10.49
CA GLY A 44 9.56 8.40 11.29
C GLY A 44 10.81 7.73 10.71
N LEU A 45 10.87 7.56 9.39
CA LEU A 45 12.05 7.05 8.70
C LEU A 45 13.24 8.01 8.82
N ALA A 46 13.01 9.31 8.62
CA ALA A 46 14.05 10.34 8.75
C ALA A 46 14.60 10.46 10.18
N ALA A 47 13.80 10.10 11.19
CA ALA A 47 14.22 10.06 12.60
C ALA A 47 15.08 8.84 12.97
N GLY A 48 15.41 7.96 12.02
CA GLY A 48 16.30 6.82 12.25
C GLY A 48 15.58 5.54 12.68
N GLY A 49 14.33 5.34 12.26
CA GLY A 49 13.67 4.04 12.35
C GLY A 49 14.50 3.00 11.59
N GLY A 50 15.25 2.17 12.31
CA GLY A 50 16.17 1.20 11.73
C GLY A 50 15.44 0.16 10.87
N HIS A 51 16.05 -0.21 9.75
CA HIS A 51 15.66 -1.42 9.03
C HIS A 51 16.39 -2.61 9.67
N PRO A 52 15.70 -3.72 9.96
CA PRO A 52 16.40 -4.94 10.36
C PRO A 52 17.35 -5.33 9.23
N GLU A 53 18.64 -5.44 9.56
CA GLU A 53 19.64 -6.05 8.68
C GLU A 53 19.18 -7.48 8.38
N PRO A 54 19.10 -7.90 7.10
CA PRO A 54 18.79 -9.28 6.79
C PRO A 54 19.88 -10.17 7.41
N ALA A 55 19.46 -11.19 8.17
CA ALA A 55 20.39 -12.21 8.61
C ALA A 55 20.96 -12.91 7.37
N ALA A 56 22.27 -12.81 7.18
CA ALA A 56 22.95 -13.55 6.12
C ALA A 56 23.00 -15.02 6.54
N GLU A 57 22.17 -15.85 5.91
CA GLU A 57 22.38 -17.29 5.88
C GLU A 57 23.12 -17.65 4.59
N ASP A 58 24.24 -18.37 4.72
CA ASP A 58 24.99 -18.85 3.58
C ASP A 58 24.32 -20.08 2.96
N GLY A 59 23.94 -19.94 1.68
CA GLY A 59 23.49 -21.05 0.83
C GLY A 59 21.97 -21.10 0.58
N LEU A 60 21.61 -21.52 -0.64
CA LEU A 60 20.22 -21.78 -1.03
C LEU A 60 19.78 -23.16 -0.52
N THR A 61 18.96 -23.20 0.52
CA THR A 61 18.35 -24.44 1.01
C THR A 61 17.13 -24.81 0.15
N ALA A 62 16.90 -26.12 -0.04
CA ALA A 62 15.69 -26.58 -0.70
C ALA A 62 14.47 -26.30 0.18
N GLY A 63 13.36 -25.84 -0.41
CA GLY A 63 12.16 -25.50 0.35
C GLY A 63 11.33 -24.38 -0.27
N VAL A 64 10.43 -23.80 0.54
CA VAL A 64 9.63 -22.63 0.18
C VAL A 64 10.05 -21.47 1.09
N GLY A 65 10.51 -20.39 0.49
CA GLY A 65 10.80 -19.13 1.17
C GLY A 65 9.67 -18.12 0.97
N LEU A 66 9.38 -17.34 2.01
CA LEU A 66 8.45 -16.22 1.98
C LEU A 66 9.14 -14.98 2.55
N ALA A 67 9.25 -13.91 1.76
CA ALA A 67 9.74 -12.62 2.21
C ALA A 67 8.60 -11.60 2.15
N GLN A 68 8.41 -10.86 3.24
CA GLN A 68 7.40 -9.81 3.37
C GLN A 68 8.14 -8.52 3.69
N VAL A 69 8.10 -7.56 2.77
CA VAL A 69 8.86 -6.32 2.88
C VAL A 69 7.91 -5.14 2.83
N PRO A 70 7.87 -4.28 3.87
CA PRO A 70 7.20 -3.00 3.78
C PRO A 70 7.93 -2.11 2.77
N ALA A 71 7.43 -2.06 1.53
CA ALA A 71 7.91 -1.14 0.51
C ALA A 71 7.17 0.20 0.63
N ALA A 72 7.68 1.24 -0.04
CA ALA A 72 7.11 2.59 -0.01
C ALA A 72 5.59 2.59 -0.29
N ARG A 73 5.15 1.88 -1.35
CA ARG A 73 3.75 1.81 -1.80
C ARG A 73 2.86 0.84 -1.01
N GLY A 74 3.48 -0.02 -0.20
CA GLY A 74 2.78 -0.99 0.63
C GLY A 74 3.52 -2.31 0.80
N LEU A 75 2.81 -3.37 1.19
CA LEU A 75 3.43 -4.67 1.47
C LEU A 75 3.77 -5.40 0.17
N LEU A 76 5.05 -5.68 -0.03
CA LEU A 76 5.57 -6.50 -1.11
C LEU A 76 5.87 -7.90 -0.58
N VAL A 77 5.30 -8.93 -1.21
CA VAL A 77 5.52 -10.33 -0.80
C VAL A 77 6.16 -11.11 -1.93
N HIS A 78 7.26 -11.78 -1.63
CA HIS A 78 7.92 -12.71 -2.52
C HIS A 78 7.78 -14.12 -1.97
N ARG A 79 7.39 -15.05 -2.84
CA ARG A 79 7.38 -16.48 -2.54
C ARG A 79 8.27 -17.20 -3.54
N VAL A 80 9.25 -17.92 -3.04
CA VAL A 80 10.19 -18.71 -3.85
C VAL A 80 10.10 -20.18 -3.44
N ARG A 81 10.18 -21.09 -4.41
CA ARG A 81 10.38 -22.52 -4.18
C ARG A 81 11.71 -22.94 -4.80
N VAL A 82 12.59 -23.52 -3.98
CA VAL A 82 13.91 -24.00 -4.40
C VAL A 82 13.94 -25.53 -4.33
N VAL A 83 14.42 -26.19 -5.39
CA VAL A 83 14.64 -27.64 -5.46
C VAL A 83 15.95 -27.89 -6.19
N ASP A 84 16.84 -28.68 -5.58
CA ASP A 84 18.19 -28.98 -6.10
C ASP A 84 19.01 -27.72 -6.43
N GLY A 85 18.95 -26.72 -5.55
CA GLY A 85 19.65 -25.44 -5.73
C GLY A 85 19.06 -24.52 -6.81
N LEU A 86 17.94 -24.89 -7.43
CA LEU A 86 17.29 -24.12 -8.50
C LEU A 86 15.93 -23.58 -8.08
N VAL A 87 15.61 -22.35 -8.48
CA VAL A 87 14.27 -21.76 -8.34
C VAL A 87 13.31 -22.47 -9.29
N ARG A 88 12.32 -23.19 -8.73
CA ARG A 88 11.29 -23.93 -9.49
C ARG A 88 9.98 -23.18 -9.63
N ASP A 89 9.68 -22.29 -8.70
CA ASP A 89 8.47 -21.46 -8.70
C ASP A 89 8.80 -20.14 -8.00
N TYR A 90 8.36 -19.02 -8.60
CA TYR A 90 8.57 -17.69 -8.07
C TYR A 90 7.32 -16.85 -8.28
N ARG A 91 6.77 -16.32 -7.19
CA ARG A 91 5.58 -15.48 -7.21
C ARG A 91 5.84 -14.19 -6.46
N ILE A 92 5.34 -13.10 -7.01
CA ILE A 92 5.35 -11.79 -6.41
C ILE A 92 3.89 -11.41 -6.17
N LEU A 93 3.61 -10.89 -4.99
CA LEU A 93 2.39 -10.18 -4.68
C LEU A 93 2.77 -8.72 -4.41
N ALA A 94 2.51 -7.86 -5.39
CA ALA A 94 2.85 -6.45 -5.38
C ALA A 94 1.87 -5.63 -4.53
N PRO A 95 2.30 -4.50 -3.93
CA PRO A 95 1.42 -3.62 -3.18
C PRO A 95 0.21 -3.12 -3.98
N THR A 96 0.37 -2.91 -5.29
CA THR A 96 -0.69 -2.45 -6.18
C THR A 96 -1.79 -3.47 -6.36
N GLU A 97 -1.50 -4.77 -6.30
CA GLU A 97 -2.54 -5.82 -6.39
C GLU A 97 -3.52 -5.76 -5.21
N TRP A 98 -3.06 -5.31 -4.03
CA TRP A 98 -3.91 -5.05 -2.87
C TRP A 98 -4.67 -3.72 -3.02
N ASN A 99 -3.93 -2.63 -3.21
CA ASN A 99 -4.49 -1.29 -3.12
C ASN A 99 -5.43 -0.96 -4.31
N PHE A 100 -5.13 -1.47 -5.51
CA PHE A 100 -5.89 -1.29 -6.75
C PHE A 100 -6.78 -2.49 -7.10
N HIS A 101 -6.98 -3.42 -6.17
CA HIS A 101 -7.99 -4.46 -6.33
C HIS A 101 -9.35 -3.84 -6.69
N PRO A 102 -10.22 -4.49 -7.50
CA PRO A 102 -11.53 -3.93 -7.86
C PRO A 102 -12.46 -3.64 -6.68
N LYS A 103 -12.22 -4.30 -5.53
CA LYS A 103 -12.87 -4.02 -4.24
C LYS A 103 -11.95 -3.33 -3.23
N GLY A 104 -10.75 -2.98 -3.67
CA GLY A 104 -9.68 -2.37 -2.88
C GLY A 104 -9.92 -0.90 -2.61
N VAL A 105 -8.91 -0.27 -2.03
CA VAL A 105 -9.08 1.03 -1.42
C VAL A 105 -9.16 2.20 -2.41
N VAL A 106 -8.58 2.02 -3.60
CA VAL A 106 -8.79 2.96 -4.72
C VAL A 106 -10.27 2.98 -5.10
N ALA A 107 -10.86 1.81 -5.37
CA ALA A 107 -12.26 1.69 -5.78
C ALA A 107 -13.21 2.23 -4.71
N ALA A 108 -13.01 1.85 -3.45
CA ALA A 108 -13.82 2.33 -2.34
C ALA A 108 -13.73 3.86 -2.16
N GLY A 109 -12.52 4.42 -2.29
CA GLY A 109 -12.31 5.86 -2.16
C GLY A 109 -12.91 6.67 -3.30
N LEU A 110 -12.77 6.21 -4.55
CA LEU A 110 -13.39 6.85 -5.70
C LEU A 110 -14.92 6.81 -5.64
N ALA A 111 -15.50 5.67 -5.23
CA ALA A 111 -16.93 5.56 -4.99
C ALA A 111 -17.41 6.50 -3.87
N SER A 112 -16.60 6.68 -2.81
CA SER A 112 -16.91 7.65 -1.77
C SER A 112 -16.81 9.09 -2.28
N LEU A 113 -15.82 9.41 -3.12
CA LEU A 113 -15.65 10.75 -3.67
C LEU A 113 -16.80 11.13 -4.61
N SER A 114 -17.27 10.19 -5.44
CA SER A 114 -18.35 10.48 -6.39
C SER A 114 -19.67 10.84 -5.71
N THR A 115 -19.85 10.42 -4.46
CA THR A 115 -21.02 10.76 -3.65
C THR A 115 -20.90 12.08 -2.88
N ARG A 116 -19.68 12.59 -2.66
CA ARG A 116 -19.44 13.72 -1.74
C ARG A 116 -18.85 14.96 -2.41
N ALA A 117 -18.16 14.79 -3.53
CA ALA A 117 -17.54 15.90 -4.24
C ALA A 117 -18.57 16.59 -5.15
N GLU A 118 -18.44 17.90 -5.29
CA GLU A 118 -19.12 18.63 -6.35
C GLU A 118 -18.65 18.13 -7.71
N PRO A 119 -19.52 18.05 -8.74
CA PRO A 119 -19.15 17.51 -10.05
C PRO A 119 -17.95 18.19 -10.70
N CYS A 120 -17.77 19.50 -10.48
CA CYS A 120 -16.64 20.26 -11.02
C CYS A 120 -15.29 19.89 -10.38
N ASP A 121 -15.30 19.38 -9.15
CA ASP A 121 -14.09 19.08 -8.38
C ASP A 121 -13.71 17.60 -8.44
N PHE A 122 -14.65 16.74 -8.87
CA PHE A 122 -14.51 15.28 -8.81
C PHE A 122 -13.25 14.79 -9.53
N GLU A 123 -13.01 15.20 -10.78
CA GLU A 123 -11.85 14.71 -11.55
C GLU A 123 -10.53 15.03 -10.84
N SER A 124 -10.37 16.29 -10.40
CA SER A 124 -9.18 16.75 -9.70
C SER A 124 -8.95 16.00 -8.39
N LEU A 125 -10.01 15.82 -7.58
CA LEU A 125 -9.94 15.08 -6.32
C LEU A 125 -9.68 13.59 -6.54
N ALA A 126 -10.29 12.98 -7.55
CA ALA A 126 -10.07 11.58 -7.91
C ALA A 126 -8.61 11.36 -8.33
N ARG A 127 -8.03 12.24 -9.16
CA ARG A 127 -6.62 12.18 -9.54
C ARG A 127 -5.70 12.33 -8.33
N LEU A 128 -5.94 13.31 -7.47
CA LEU A 128 -5.16 13.47 -6.23
C LEU A 128 -5.26 12.24 -5.32
N TYR A 129 -6.45 11.65 -5.20
CA TYR A 129 -6.67 10.45 -4.40
C TYR A 129 -5.91 9.25 -4.95
N ILE A 130 -5.94 9.02 -6.27
CA ILE A 130 -5.15 7.96 -6.90
C ILE A 130 -3.65 8.21 -6.70
N THR A 131 -3.19 9.44 -6.92
CA THR A 131 -1.78 9.82 -6.71
C THR A 131 -1.33 9.61 -5.27
N ALA A 132 -2.18 9.89 -4.27
CA ALA A 132 -1.88 9.66 -2.86
C ALA A 132 -1.70 8.17 -2.50
N LEU A 133 -2.17 7.25 -3.36
CA LEU A 133 -1.92 5.81 -3.25
C LEU A 133 -0.71 5.33 -4.06
N ASP A 134 -0.02 6.26 -4.72
CA ASP A 134 1.27 6.10 -5.40
C ASP A 134 1.33 4.87 -6.34
N PRO A 135 0.51 4.84 -7.40
CA PRO A 135 0.55 3.76 -8.40
C PRO A 135 1.96 3.63 -9.00
N CYS A 136 2.41 2.39 -9.18
CA CYS A 136 3.76 2.12 -9.72
C CYS A 136 3.85 2.24 -11.26
N VAL A 137 2.76 2.57 -11.92
CA VAL A 137 2.64 2.76 -13.37
C VAL A 137 1.70 3.94 -13.63
N ASP A 138 1.74 4.48 -14.86
CA ASP A 138 0.79 5.51 -15.28
C ASP A 138 -0.66 5.00 -15.18
N PHE A 139 -1.59 5.92 -14.91
CA PHE A 139 -3.01 5.62 -14.84
C PHE A 139 -3.83 6.54 -15.74
N THR A 140 -4.94 6.00 -16.25
CA THR A 140 -5.97 6.77 -16.95
C THR A 140 -7.24 6.76 -16.09
N LEU A 141 -7.82 7.94 -15.88
CA LEU A 141 -9.13 8.10 -15.25
C LEU A 141 -10.15 8.41 -16.34
N GLN A 142 -11.19 7.58 -16.46
CA GLN A 142 -12.31 7.79 -17.36
C GLN A 142 -13.57 8.05 -16.54
N LEU A 143 -14.25 9.14 -16.85
CA LEU A 143 -15.51 9.53 -16.24
C LEU A 143 -16.63 9.18 -17.22
N ASN A 144 -17.64 8.44 -16.75
CA ASN A 144 -18.81 8.07 -17.53
C ASN A 144 -19.99 8.99 -17.21
#